data_AF-A0A0K8VJP1-F1
#
_entry.id   AF-A0A0K8VJP1-F1
#
_cell.length_a   1.000
_cell.length_b   1.000
_cell.length_c   1.000
_cell.angle_alpha   90.00
_cell.angle_beta   90.00
_cell.angle_gamma   90.00
#
_symmetry.space_group_name_H-M   'P 1'
#
loop_
_entity.id
_entity.type
_entity.pdbx_description
1 polymer ?
#
loop_
_entity_poly.entity_id
_entity_poly.type
_entity_poly.pdbx_seq_one_letter_code
_entity_poly.pdbx_strand_id
1 'polypeptide(L)'
;MCICFSLTIDLKGFLLLLLVIAVLHTLDRQGEYVARTDFLWKAKLKVEQEEVETMRGINKILLENILPAHVATHFLHQERSTELYHESYSCVAVMFASIPNYKEFYDETDVNKQGLECLRLLNEIICDFDKLLLKPKFSGIEKIKTIASTYMCASGLRPGKEDGAMDEKHTEEHNVTILVEFAIALMSILDSINRESFQRFRLRIGLNHGPVIAGVIGAQKPQYDIWSNTVNVASRMDSCGVMGRLQTTENTAKVLMAAGYECECRG
;
A
#
# COMPACT_ATOMS: atom_id res chain seq x y z
N MET A 1 80.51 23.89 -50.21
CA MET A 1 79.33 22.99 -50.19
C MET A 1 78.97 22.50 -48.78
N CYS A 2 79.92 22.30 -47.86
CA CYS A 2 79.64 21.76 -46.51
C CYS A 2 78.91 22.72 -45.53
N ILE A 3 79.14 24.04 -45.60
CA ILE A 3 78.54 25.01 -44.65
C ILE A 3 77.02 25.17 -44.87
N CYS A 4 76.56 25.12 -46.11
CA CYS A 4 75.14 25.21 -46.45
C CYS A 4 74.38 23.93 -46.01
N PHE A 5 75.04 22.77 -46.08
CA PHE A 5 74.48 21.50 -45.62
C PHE A 5 74.32 21.46 -44.09
N SER A 6 75.31 21.98 -43.34
CA SER A 6 75.23 22.07 -41.87
C SER A 6 74.10 23.00 -41.40
N LEU A 7 73.92 24.18 -42.02
CA LEU A 7 72.85 25.12 -41.68
C LEU A 7 71.45 24.54 -41.96
N THR A 8 71.29 23.73 -43.01
CA THR A 8 70.02 23.05 -43.32
C THR A 8 69.70 21.91 -42.34
N ILE A 9 70.70 21.31 -41.70
CA ILE A 9 70.52 20.27 -40.68
C ILE A 9 70.05 20.92 -39.36
N ASP A 10 70.65 22.05 -38.96
CA ASP A 10 70.26 22.80 -37.77
C ASP A 10 68.82 23.36 -37.86
N LEU A 11 68.43 23.87 -39.04
CA LEU A 11 67.08 24.38 -39.28
C LEU A 11 66.01 23.26 -39.22
N LYS A 12 66.32 22.07 -39.76
CA LYS A 12 65.45 20.88 -39.67
C LYS A 12 65.30 20.39 -38.23
N GLY A 13 66.38 20.42 -37.44
CA GLY A 13 66.33 20.10 -36.01
C GLY A 13 65.46 21.06 -35.20
N PHE A 14 65.56 22.37 -35.48
CA PHE A 14 64.71 23.38 -34.85
C PHE A 14 63.22 23.21 -35.21
N LEU A 15 62.91 22.94 -36.49
CA LEU A 15 61.54 22.63 -36.94
C LEU A 15 60.97 21.37 -36.27
N LEU A 16 61.78 20.31 -36.11
CA LEU A 16 61.38 19.10 -35.40
C LEU A 16 61.08 19.38 -33.92
N LEU A 17 61.93 20.17 -33.26
CA LEU A 17 61.74 20.56 -31.86
C LEU A 17 60.43 21.34 -31.67
N LEU A 18 60.16 22.32 -32.54
CA LEU A 18 58.91 23.08 -32.51
C LEU A 18 57.69 22.19 -32.73
N LEU A 19 57.78 21.20 -33.62
CA LEU A 19 56.71 20.24 -33.86
C LEU A 19 56.45 19.37 -32.63
N VAL A 20 57.51 18.88 -31.96
CA VAL A 20 57.37 18.10 -30.71
C VAL A 20 56.74 18.95 -29.60
N ILE A 21 57.18 20.20 -29.44
CA ILE A 21 56.61 21.13 -28.44
C ILE A 21 55.13 21.39 -28.74
N ALA A 22 54.77 21.63 -30.01
CA ALA A 22 53.37 21.83 -30.41
C ALA A 22 52.52 20.58 -30.11
N VAL A 23 53.02 19.38 -30.40
CA VAL A 23 52.33 18.12 -30.08
C VAL A 23 52.14 17.98 -28.56
N LEU A 24 53.18 18.20 -27.76
CA LEU A 24 53.09 18.13 -26.29
C LEU A 24 52.07 19.13 -25.75
N HIS A 25 52.05 20.37 -26.23
CA HIS A 25 51.03 21.36 -25.85
C HIS A 25 49.62 20.94 -26.25
N THR A 26 49.43 20.33 -27.42
CA THR A 26 48.11 19.83 -27.83
C THR A 26 47.64 18.66 -26.96
N LEU A 27 48.54 17.75 -26.58
CA LEU A 27 48.25 16.62 -25.70
C LEU A 27 47.88 17.08 -24.29
N ASP A 28 48.64 18.04 -23.74
CA ASP A 28 48.35 18.61 -22.42
C ASP A 28 46.98 19.30 -22.40
N ARG A 29 46.67 20.10 -23.43
CA ARG A 29 45.36 20.75 -23.57
C ARG A 29 44.22 19.75 -23.79
N GLN A 30 44.46 18.66 -24.52
CA GLN A 30 43.50 17.57 -24.68
C GLN A 30 43.24 16.87 -23.33
N GLY A 31 44.28 16.62 -22.55
CA GLY A 31 44.17 16.03 -21.20
C GLY A 31 43.33 16.89 -20.26
N GLU A 32 43.59 18.20 -20.21
CA GLU A 32 42.81 19.13 -19.39
C GLU A 32 41.34 19.20 -19.83
N TYR A 33 41.08 19.21 -21.14
CA TYR A 33 39.73 19.21 -21.68
C TYR A 33 38.96 17.92 -21.32
N VAL A 34 39.60 16.75 -21.46
CA VAL A 34 39.01 15.46 -21.08
C VAL A 34 38.75 15.41 -19.57
N ALA A 35 39.68 15.88 -18.74
CA ALA A 35 39.49 15.91 -17.28
C ALA A 35 38.33 16.83 -16.86
N ARG A 36 38.21 18.01 -17.46
CA ARG A 36 37.11 18.95 -17.18
C ARG A 36 35.77 18.39 -17.62
N THR A 37 35.71 17.80 -18.81
CA THR A 37 34.47 17.19 -19.31
C THR A 37 34.07 15.99 -18.46
N ASP A 38 35.00 15.11 -18.10
CA ASP A 38 34.75 13.98 -17.20
C ASP A 38 34.24 14.45 -15.83
N PHE A 39 34.82 15.50 -15.25
CA PHE A 39 34.32 16.10 -14.01
C PHE A 39 32.88 16.60 -14.15
N LEU A 40 32.57 17.34 -15.22
CA LEU A 40 31.21 17.84 -15.47
C LEU A 40 30.22 16.70 -15.70
N TRP A 41 30.61 15.66 -16.44
CA TRP A 41 29.78 14.47 -16.65
C TRP A 41 29.53 13.72 -15.36
N LYS A 42 30.56 13.52 -14.52
CA LYS A 42 30.41 12.90 -13.20
C LYS A 42 29.49 13.71 -12.28
N ALA A 43 29.65 15.03 -12.28
CA ALA A 43 28.78 15.91 -11.51
C ALA A 43 27.31 15.82 -11.98
N LYS A 44 27.09 15.85 -13.30
CA LYS A 44 25.75 15.70 -13.89
C LYS A 44 25.14 14.33 -13.59
N LEU A 45 25.90 13.26 -13.79
CA LEU A 45 25.46 11.89 -13.50
C LEU A 45 25.07 11.71 -12.04
N LYS A 46 25.81 12.34 -11.11
CA LYS A 46 25.49 12.30 -9.69
C LYS A 46 24.13 12.96 -9.39
N VAL A 47 23.87 14.13 -9.98
CA VAL A 47 22.58 14.83 -9.82
C VAL A 47 21.43 14.00 -10.40
N GLU A 48 21.60 13.47 -11.61
CA GLU A 48 20.61 12.59 -12.26
C GLU A 48 20.37 11.32 -11.44
N GLN A 49 21.40 10.76 -10.81
CA GLN A 49 21.26 9.59 -9.95
C GLN A 49 20.49 9.91 -8.67
N GLU A 50 20.78 11.03 -8.01
CA GLU A 50 20.03 11.51 -6.84
C GLU A 50 18.55 11.78 -7.21
N GLU A 51 18.28 12.34 -8.39
CA GLU A 51 16.92 12.54 -8.89
C GLU A 51 16.18 11.22 -9.14
N VAL A 52 16.85 10.23 -9.73
CA VAL A 52 16.28 8.89 -9.93
C VAL A 52 15.99 8.20 -8.59
N GLU A 53 16.88 8.30 -7.61
CA GLU A 53 16.70 7.72 -6.28
C GLU A 53 15.55 8.37 -5.52
N THR A 54 15.46 9.71 -5.55
CA THR A 54 14.33 10.44 -4.95
C THR A 54 13.01 10.11 -5.64
N MET A 55 12.98 10.07 -6.97
CA MET A 55 11.79 9.68 -7.75
C MET A 55 11.35 8.24 -7.43
N ARG A 56 12.30 7.30 -7.32
CA ARG A 56 12.00 5.91 -6.89
C ARG A 56 11.43 5.86 -5.48
N GLY A 57 11.98 6.65 -4.55
CA GLY A 57 11.47 6.75 -3.18
C GLY A 57 10.03 7.28 -3.14
N ILE A 58 9.74 8.35 -3.88
CA ILE A 58 8.39 8.92 -3.99
C ILE A 58 7.42 7.90 -4.60
N ASN A 59 7.79 7.25 -5.71
CA ASN A 59 6.97 6.24 -6.36
C ASN A 59 6.67 5.07 -5.43
N LYS A 60 7.64 4.63 -4.63
CA LYS A 60 7.42 3.57 -3.64
C LYS A 60 6.38 3.97 -2.59
N ILE A 61 6.51 5.16 -1.99
CA ILE A 61 5.56 5.66 -0.98
C ILE A 61 4.16 5.79 -1.56
N LEU A 62 4.03 6.35 -2.76
CA LEU A 62 2.73 6.49 -3.43
C LEU A 62 2.08 5.13 -3.71
N LEU A 63 2.88 4.13 -4.08
CA LEU A 63 2.37 2.81 -4.44
C LEU A 63 1.95 2.01 -3.21
N GLU A 64 2.68 2.12 -2.09
CA GLU A 64 2.32 1.56 -0.78
C GLU A 64 1.07 2.23 -0.16
N ASN A 65 0.74 3.47 -0.55
CA ASN A 65 -0.50 4.13 -0.14
C ASN A 65 -1.75 3.62 -0.90
N ILE A 66 -1.55 3.00 -2.07
CA ILE A 66 -2.65 2.52 -2.95
C ILE A 66 -2.81 1.01 -2.85
N LEU A 67 -1.70 0.28 -2.69
CA LEU A 67 -1.66 -1.18 -2.69
C LEU A 67 -1.03 -1.68 -1.39
N PRO A 68 -1.48 -2.84 -0.87
CA PRO A 68 -0.80 -3.49 0.24
C PRO A 68 0.69 -3.70 -0.06
N ALA A 69 1.55 -3.57 0.95
CA ALA A 69 3.01 -3.56 0.78
C ALA A 69 3.55 -4.79 0.02
N HIS A 70 2.93 -5.96 0.21
CA HIS A 70 3.32 -7.18 -0.49
C HIS A 70 3.00 -7.14 -2.00
N VAL A 71 1.84 -6.59 -2.36
CA VAL A 71 1.44 -6.38 -3.75
C VAL A 71 2.29 -5.28 -4.38
N ALA A 72 2.57 -4.21 -3.63
CA ALA A 72 3.40 -3.11 -4.08
C ALA A 72 4.79 -3.56 -4.54
N THR A 73 5.40 -4.47 -3.77
CA THR A 73 6.71 -5.04 -4.06
C THR A 73 6.73 -5.78 -5.40
N HIS A 74 5.64 -6.49 -5.74
CA HIS A 74 5.49 -7.20 -7.00
C HIS A 74 5.52 -6.23 -8.21
N PHE A 75 4.80 -5.11 -8.13
CA PHE A 75 4.77 -4.09 -9.20
C PHE A 75 6.07 -3.28 -9.31
N LEU A 76 6.82 -3.12 -8.21
CA LEU A 76 8.11 -2.43 -8.23
C LEU A 76 9.25 -3.27 -8.83
N HIS A 77 9.20 -4.60 -8.70
CA HIS A 77 10.27 -5.50 -9.19
C HIS A 77 10.00 -6.06 -10.59
N GLN A 78 8.73 -6.15 -11.01
CA GLN A 78 8.38 -6.71 -12.30
C GLN A 78 8.27 -5.61 -13.36
N GLU A 79 9.39 -5.32 -14.02
CA GLU A 79 9.40 -4.51 -15.24
C GLU A 79 8.56 -5.21 -16.33
N ARG A 80 7.33 -4.72 -16.53
CA ARG A 80 6.46 -5.06 -17.69
C ARG A 80 5.84 -6.46 -17.72
N SER A 81 5.25 -6.89 -16.61
CA SER A 81 4.18 -7.88 -16.71
C SER A 81 2.86 -7.16 -17.03
N THR A 82 2.27 -7.42 -18.20
CA THR A 82 0.87 -7.07 -18.51
C THR A 82 -0.13 -8.03 -17.86
N GLU A 83 0.37 -8.97 -17.06
CA GLU A 83 -0.42 -10.04 -16.48
C GLU A 83 -1.12 -9.55 -15.20
N LEU A 84 -2.38 -9.95 -15.06
CA LEU A 84 -3.22 -9.60 -13.91
C LEU A 84 -2.63 -10.21 -12.63
N TYR A 85 -2.24 -9.38 -11.67
CA TYR A 85 -1.87 -9.88 -10.34
C TYR A 85 -3.11 -10.47 -9.66
N HIS A 86 -2.99 -11.74 -9.26
CA HIS A 86 -3.98 -12.45 -8.48
C HIS A 86 -3.29 -13.46 -7.55
N GLU A 87 -3.89 -13.70 -6.38
CA GLU A 87 -3.40 -14.65 -5.39
C GLU A 87 -4.59 -15.33 -4.72
N SER A 88 -4.51 -16.65 -4.54
CA SER A 88 -5.55 -17.43 -3.88
C SER A 88 -5.15 -17.71 -2.45
N TYR A 89 -6.06 -17.50 -1.52
CA TYR A 89 -5.88 -17.77 -0.10
C TYR A 89 -6.91 -18.80 0.37
N SER A 90 -6.45 -19.80 1.11
CA SER A 90 -7.30 -20.91 1.58
C SER A 90 -8.25 -20.49 2.71
N CYS A 91 -7.77 -19.67 3.66
CA CYS A 91 -8.53 -19.28 4.84
C CYS A 91 -8.33 -17.81 5.23
N VAL A 92 -9.27 -16.97 4.81
CA VAL A 92 -9.31 -15.54 5.14
C VAL A 92 -10.60 -15.22 5.87
N ALA A 93 -10.50 -14.48 6.97
CA ALA A 93 -11.65 -13.93 7.66
C ALA A 93 -11.95 -12.54 7.08
N VAL A 94 -13.22 -12.26 6.79
CA VAL A 94 -13.68 -11.03 6.15
C VAL A 94 -14.74 -10.38 7.03
N MET A 95 -14.61 -9.07 7.24
CA MET A 95 -15.54 -8.28 8.04
C MET A 95 -16.05 -7.07 7.26
N PHE A 96 -17.37 -6.86 7.35
CA PHE A 96 -18.06 -5.64 6.94
C PHE A 96 -18.60 -4.96 8.19
N ALA A 97 -18.18 -3.73 8.47
CA ALA A 97 -18.67 -2.92 9.57
C ALA A 97 -19.38 -1.69 9.01
N SER A 98 -20.72 -1.72 8.97
CA SER A 98 -21.54 -0.62 8.47
C SER A 98 -22.10 0.25 9.59
N ILE A 99 -22.33 1.54 9.30
CA ILE A 99 -23.09 2.46 10.15
C ILE A 99 -24.42 2.75 9.44
N PRO A 100 -25.49 1.97 9.68
CA PRO A 100 -26.73 2.11 8.91
C PRO A 100 -27.43 3.44 9.14
N ASN A 101 -27.45 3.90 10.39
CA ASN A 101 -28.06 5.16 10.82
C ASN A 101 -27.29 6.41 10.36
N TYR A 102 -26.11 6.26 9.76
CA TYR A 102 -25.42 7.36 9.11
C TYR A 102 -26.21 7.89 7.89
N LYS A 103 -26.94 7.02 7.17
CA LYS A 103 -27.76 7.44 6.03
C LYS A 103 -28.89 8.39 6.43
N GLU A 104 -29.48 8.18 7.59
CA GLU A 104 -30.55 9.04 8.13
C GLU A 104 -30.01 10.36 8.67
N PHE A 105 -28.75 10.37 9.14
CA PHE A 105 -28.05 11.57 9.59
C PHE A 105 -27.61 12.48 8.44
N TYR A 106 -27.40 11.92 7.25
CA TYR A 106 -26.96 12.69 6.10
C TYR A 106 -28.07 13.63 5.62
N ASP A 107 -27.83 14.94 5.72
CA ASP A 107 -28.74 15.99 5.29
C ASP A 107 -27.99 17.08 4.52
N GLU A 108 -28.51 17.45 3.35
CA GLU A 108 -27.93 18.40 2.40
C GLU A 108 -28.42 19.85 2.62
N THR A 109 -28.93 20.17 3.81
CA THR A 109 -29.36 21.54 4.14
C THR A 109 -28.19 22.54 4.12
N ASP A 110 -28.50 23.81 3.86
CA ASP A 110 -27.54 24.92 3.91
C ASP A 110 -26.87 25.05 5.29
N VAL A 111 -27.58 24.64 6.36
CA VAL A 111 -27.05 24.59 7.74
C VAL A 111 -25.89 23.59 7.86
N ASN A 112 -25.97 22.45 7.17
CA ASN A 112 -24.91 21.44 7.11
C ASN A 112 -23.89 21.70 5.99
N LYS A 113 -23.88 22.92 5.42
CA LYS A 113 -23.03 23.30 4.27
C LYS A 113 -23.15 22.28 3.13
N GLN A 114 -24.39 21.91 2.78
CA GLN A 114 -24.68 20.97 1.69
C GLN A 114 -24.06 19.57 1.94
N GLY A 115 -24.10 19.09 3.19
CA GLY A 115 -23.63 17.76 3.60
C GLY A 115 -22.12 17.66 3.86
N LEU A 116 -21.36 18.75 3.73
CA LEU A 116 -19.90 18.74 3.98
C LEU A 116 -19.55 18.37 5.43
N GLU A 117 -20.31 18.86 6.41
CA GLU A 117 -20.04 18.55 7.81
C GLU A 117 -20.33 17.07 8.13
N CYS A 118 -21.33 16.46 7.47
CA CYS A 118 -21.54 15.02 7.56
C CYS A 118 -20.32 14.25 7.04
N LEU A 119 -19.83 14.60 5.85
CA LEU A 119 -18.64 13.97 5.26
C LEU A 119 -17.39 14.12 6.14
N ARG A 120 -17.22 15.26 6.81
CA ARG A 120 -16.12 15.47 7.76
C ARG A 120 -16.21 14.51 8.94
N LEU A 121 -17.39 14.34 9.52
CA LEU A 121 -17.61 13.40 10.62
C LEU A 121 -17.39 11.95 10.18
N LEU A 122 -17.83 11.57 8.97
CA LEU A 122 -17.52 10.25 8.43
C LEU A 122 -16.02 10.06 8.25
N ASN A 123 -15.32 11.04 7.70
CA ASN A 123 -13.87 10.98 7.55
C ASN A 123 -13.16 10.84 8.90
N GLU A 124 -13.62 11.54 9.94
CA GLU A 124 -13.11 11.40 11.30
C GLU A 124 -13.29 9.98 11.84
N ILE A 125 -14.48 9.39 11.70
CA ILE A 125 -14.77 8.01 12.09
C ILE A 125 -13.82 7.03 11.37
N ILE A 126 -13.66 7.16 10.06
CA ILE A 126 -12.81 6.25 9.27
C ILE A 126 -11.33 6.44 9.65
N CYS A 127 -10.87 7.67 9.85
CA CYS A 127 -9.51 7.94 10.31
C CYS A 127 -9.23 7.31 11.67
N ASP A 128 -10.18 7.35 12.61
CA ASP A 128 -10.01 6.74 13.92
C ASP A 128 -10.04 5.21 13.87
N PHE A 129 -10.83 4.63 12.95
CA PHE A 129 -10.76 3.20 12.65
C PHE A 129 -9.40 2.81 12.06
N ASP A 130 -8.86 3.61 11.12
CA ASP A 130 -7.55 3.36 10.53
C ASP A 130 -6.41 3.45 11.56
N LYS A 131 -6.51 4.34 12.56
CA LYS A 131 -5.56 4.40 13.68
C LYS A 131 -5.49 3.10 14.49
N LEU A 132 -6.55 2.30 14.53
CA LEU A 132 -6.50 0.98 15.19
C LEU A 132 -5.59 0.00 14.46
N LEU A 133 -5.55 0.04 13.11
CA LEU A 133 -4.71 -0.85 12.32
C LEU A 133 -3.21 -0.64 12.59
N LEU A 134 -2.83 0.55 13.06
CA LEU A 134 -1.45 0.87 13.45
C LEU A 134 -0.99 0.15 14.73
N LYS A 135 -1.90 -0.43 15.51
CA LYS A 135 -1.54 -1.16 16.73
C LYS A 135 -0.90 -2.51 16.35
N PRO A 136 0.22 -2.93 16.98
CA PRO A 136 0.90 -4.19 16.66
C PRO A 136 -0.02 -5.42 16.69
N LYS A 137 -0.99 -5.43 17.61
CA LYS A 137 -2.01 -6.47 17.76
C LYS A 137 -2.81 -6.68 16.47
N PHE A 138 -3.15 -5.61 15.75
CA PHE A 138 -3.99 -5.62 14.56
C PHE A 138 -3.19 -5.61 13.24
N SER A 139 -1.87 -5.82 13.30
CA SER A 139 -0.98 -5.88 12.11
C SER A 139 -1.32 -7.01 11.11
N GLY A 140 -2.19 -7.95 11.50
CA GLY A 140 -2.70 -9.02 10.62
C GLY A 140 -4.00 -8.69 9.91
N ILE A 141 -4.54 -7.49 10.11
CA ILE A 141 -5.77 -7.00 9.49
C ILE A 141 -5.40 -6.04 8.38
N GLU A 142 -5.89 -6.30 7.18
CA GLU A 142 -5.74 -5.45 6.02
C GLU A 142 -7.08 -4.75 5.74
N LYS A 143 -7.05 -3.43 5.59
CA LYS A 143 -8.20 -2.67 5.08
C LYS A 143 -8.31 -2.91 3.58
N ILE A 144 -9.48 -3.32 3.11
CA ILE A 144 -9.72 -3.51 1.66
C ILE A 144 -10.19 -2.19 1.06
N LYS A 145 -11.31 -1.66 1.56
CA LYS A 145 -11.91 -0.42 1.07
C LYS A 145 -12.96 0.10 2.02
N THR A 146 -13.33 1.36 1.83
CA THR A 146 -14.51 1.96 2.44
C THR A 146 -15.60 2.10 1.37
N ILE A 147 -16.81 1.61 1.66
CA ILE A 147 -17.97 1.67 0.76
C ILE A 147 -19.06 2.47 1.46
N ALA A 148 -19.25 3.73 1.06
CA ALA A 148 -20.14 4.67 1.76
C ALA A 148 -19.81 4.74 3.27
N SER A 149 -20.73 4.33 4.15
CA SER A 149 -20.52 4.24 5.60
C SER A 149 -20.08 2.85 6.09
N THR A 150 -19.61 2.00 5.18
CA THR A 150 -19.20 0.62 5.48
C THR A 150 -17.68 0.47 5.38
N TYR A 151 -17.07 0.01 6.46
CA TYR A 151 -15.66 -0.32 6.55
C TYR A 151 -15.45 -1.80 6.25
N MET A 152 -14.68 -2.11 5.20
CA MET A 152 -14.37 -3.49 4.79
C MET A 152 -12.89 -3.80 5.08
N CYS A 153 -12.66 -4.86 5.84
CA CYS A 153 -11.32 -5.34 6.15
C CYS A 153 -11.30 -6.88 6.21
N ALA A 154 -10.10 -7.45 6.08
CA ALA A 154 -9.89 -8.88 6.10
C ALA A 154 -8.62 -9.25 6.89
N SER A 155 -8.58 -10.46 7.42
CA SER A 155 -7.41 -11.02 8.09
C SER A 155 -7.02 -12.36 7.48
N GLY A 156 -5.71 -12.60 7.35
CA GLY A 156 -5.17 -13.79 6.68
C GLY A 156 -4.60 -13.53 5.28
N LEU A 157 -4.57 -12.28 4.81
CA LEU A 157 -4.01 -11.89 3.50
C LEU A 157 -2.49 -11.68 3.53
N ARG A 158 -1.74 -12.71 3.95
CA ARG A 158 -0.27 -12.65 4.06
C ARG A 158 0.38 -13.65 3.08
N PRO A 159 0.97 -13.17 1.96
CA PRO A 159 1.61 -14.06 0.98
C PRO A 159 2.77 -14.84 1.58
N GLY A 160 2.95 -16.08 1.13
CA GLY A 160 4.11 -16.91 1.45
C GLY A 160 4.14 -17.49 2.87
N LYS A 161 3.06 -17.35 3.66
CA LYS A 161 2.92 -18.02 4.97
C LYS A 161 2.07 -19.30 4.91
N GLU A 162 1.57 -19.68 3.74
CA GLU A 162 0.87 -20.96 3.56
C GLU A 162 1.83 -22.17 3.57
N ASP A 163 3.13 -21.96 3.26
CA ASP A 163 4.16 -23.01 3.19
C ASP A 163 4.71 -23.46 4.56
N GLY A 164 4.24 -22.86 5.66
CA GLY A 164 4.58 -23.27 7.01
C GLY A 164 3.40 -23.99 7.64
N ALA A 165 3.44 -25.33 7.67
CA ALA A 165 2.50 -26.24 8.33
C ALA A 165 2.35 -25.99 9.86
N MET A 166 1.89 -24.81 10.24
CA MET A 166 1.29 -24.50 11.54
C MET A 166 -0.22 -24.65 11.35
N ASP A 167 -0.81 -25.61 12.07
CA ASP A 167 -2.24 -25.98 12.09
C ASP A 167 -3.15 -24.96 11.38
N GLU A 168 -3.68 -25.33 10.20
CA GLU A 168 -4.66 -24.52 9.45
C GLU A 168 -5.80 -24.05 10.35
N LYS A 169 -6.22 -24.92 11.28
CA LYS A 169 -7.25 -24.66 12.28
C LYS A 169 -6.86 -23.56 13.28
N HIS A 170 -5.61 -23.51 13.72
CA HIS A 170 -5.12 -22.47 14.64
C HIS A 170 -4.99 -21.13 13.90
N THR A 171 -4.60 -21.16 12.62
CA THR A 171 -4.59 -19.96 11.76
C THR A 171 -6.00 -19.42 11.51
N GLU A 172 -6.97 -20.30 11.24
CA GLU A 172 -8.38 -19.95 11.08
C GLU A 172 -8.95 -19.29 12.35
N GLU A 173 -8.77 -19.94 13.50
CA GLU A 173 -9.22 -19.44 14.79
C GLU A 173 -8.61 -18.07 15.10
N HIS A 174 -7.30 -17.90 14.86
CA HIS A 174 -6.61 -16.64 15.06
C HIS A 174 -7.14 -15.52 14.16
N ASN A 175 -7.32 -15.78 12.86
CA ASN A 175 -7.80 -14.79 11.88
C ASN A 175 -9.23 -14.33 12.19
N VAL A 176 -10.08 -15.24 12.64
CA VAL A 176 -11.46 -14.93 13.06
C VAL A 176 -11.46 -14.13 14.37
N THR A 177 -10.69 -14.59 15.37
CA THR A 177 -10.64 -13.98 16.70
C THR A 177 -10.11 -12.54 16.63
N ILE A 178 -9.05 -12.30 15.88
CA ILE A 178 -8.46 -10.95 15.78
C ILE A 178 -9.43 -9.95 15.15
N LEU A 179 -10.27 -10.38 14.19
CA LEU A 179 -11.32 -9.53 13.62
C LEU A 179 -12.44 -9.25 14.61
N VAL A 180 -12.82 -10.21 15.46
CA VAL A 180 -13.82 -9.96 16.50
C VAL A 180 -13.29 -8.96 17.54
N GLU A 181 -12.03 -9.10 17.97
CA GLU A 181 -11.41 -8.12 18.86
C GLU A 181 -11.31 -6.73 18.23
N PHE A 182 -11.00 -6.67 16.93
CA PHE A 182 -11.01 -5.42 16.17
C PHE A 182 -12.42 -4.84 16.08
N ALA A 183 -13.44 -5.66 15.82
CA ALA A 183 -14.85 -5.26 15.80
C ALA A 183 -15.29 -4.60 17.12
N ILE A 184 -14.92 -5.21 18.25
CA ILE A 184 -15.20 -4.66 19.60
C ILE A 184 -14.49 -3.31 19.78
N ALA A 185 -13.23 -3.20 19.33
CA ALA A 185 -12.50 -1.94 19.39
C ALA A 185 -13.14 -0.85 18.52
N LEU A 186 -13.64 -1.18 17.32
CA LEU A 186 -14.39 -0.25 16.46
C LEU A 186 -15.66 0.26 17.14
N MET A 187 -16.41 -0.64 17.82
CA MET A 187 -17.61 -0.25 18.58
C MET A 187 -17.24 0.74 19.70
N SER A 188 -16.17 0.47 20.44
CA SER A 188 -15.70 1.38 21.50
C SER A 188 -15.25 2.74 20.98
N ILE A 189 -14.61 2.81 19.80
CA ILE A 189 -14.23 4.08 19.17
C ILE A 189 -15.47 4.85 18.75
N LEU A 190 -16.42 4.19 18.09
CA LEU A 190 -17.65 4.86 17.66
C LEU A 190 -18.43 5.40 18.87
N ASP A 191 -18.42 4.69 20.00
CA ASP A 191 -19.00 5.18 21.25
C ASP A 191 -18.29 6.42 21.83
N SER A 192 -16.98 6.57 21.62
CA SER A 192 -16.26 7.80 22.00
C SER A 192 -16.68 8.96 21.10
N ILE A 193 -16.66 8.74 19.78
CA ILE A 193 -17.05 9.75 18.78
C ILE A 193 -18.49 10.19 18.99
N ASN A 194 -19.41 9.27 19.31
CA ASN A 194 -20.80 9.58 19.63
C ASN A 194 -20.92 10.56 20.83
N ARG A 195 -20.07 10.42 21.85
CA ARG A 195 -20.07 11.32 23.02
C ARG A 195 -19.56 12.72 22.65
N GLU A 196 -18.56 12.79 21.79
CA GLU A 196 -17.91 14.05 21.37
C GLU A 196 -18.75 14.82 20.34
N SER A 197 -19.44 14.10 19.46
CA SER A 197 -20.27 14.66 18.37
C SER A 197 -21.76 14.79 18.71
N PHE A 198 -22.17 14.38 19.91
CA PHE A 198 -23.57 14.29 20.36
C PHE A 198 -24.46 13.45 19.43
N GLN A 199 -23.88 12.43 18.80
CA GLN A 199 -24.58 11.50 17.90
C GLN A 199 -24.85 10.15 18.58
N ARG A 200 -25.60 9.28 17.89
CA ARG A 200 -25.96 7.93 18.36
C ARG A 200 -25.80 6.89 17.25
N PHE A 201 -24.70 6.96 16.53
CA PHE A 201 -24.36 5.97 15.51
C PHE A 201 -24.20 4.58 16.14
N ARG A 202 -24.62 3.54 15.42
CA ARG A 202 -24.45 2.15 15.86
C ARG A 202 -23.81 1.35 14.73
N LEU A 203 -22.74 0.63 15.05
CA LEU A 203 -22.16 -0.32 14.11
C LEU A 203 -23.06 -1.53 13.97
N ARG A 204 -23.17 -2.03 12.74
CA ARG A 204 -23.66 -3.35 12.42
C ARG A 204 -22.53 -4.07 11.72
N ILE A 205 -22.22 -5.28 12.18
CA ILE A 205 -21.03 -5.98 11.73
C ILE A 205 -21.42 -7.36 11.19
N GLY A 206 -20.97 -7.67 9.98
CA GLY A 206 -21.05 -8.98 9.36
C GLY A 206 -19.67 -9.60 9.24
N LEU A 207 -19.54 -10.85 9.67
CA LEU A 207 -18.28 -11.58 9.63
C LEU A 207 -18.49 -12.96 9.01
N ASN A 208 -17.51 -13.41 8.22
CA ASN A 208 -17.44 -14.78 7.74
C ASN A 208 -15.97 -15.12 7.42
N HIS A 209 -15.61 -16.39 7.41
CA HIS A 209 -14.29 -16.84 6.96
C HIS A 209 -14.40 -17.93 5.90
N GLY A 210 -13.32 -18.12 5.14
CA GLY A 210 -13.22 -19.12 4.08
C GLY A 210 -12.24 -18.71 2.98
N PRO A 211 -12.21 -19.44 1.85
CA PRO A 211 -11.27 -19.17 0.77
C PRO A 211 -11.61 -17.87 0.05
N VAL A 212 -10.59 -17.16 -0.42
CA VAL A 212 -10.74 -15.92 -1.21
C VAL A 212 -9.67 -15.82 -2.30
N ILE A 213 -9.98 -15.08 -3.35
CA ILE A 213 -9.02 -14.68 -4.37
C ILE A 213 -8.80 -13.18 -4.24
N ALA A 214 -7.58 -12.74 -4.01
CA ALA A 214 -7.20 -11.34 -4.05
C ALA A 214 -6.57 -10.99 -5.40
N GLY A 215 -6.58 -9.72 -5.77
CA GLY A 215 -5.97 -9.27 -7.01
C GLY A 215 -6.10 -7.77 -7.22
N VAL A 216 -5.41 -7.27 -8.24
CA VAL A 216 -5.43 -5.85 -8.62
C VAL A 216 -6.12 -5.68 -9.96
N ILE A 217 -7.21 -4.91 -9.99
CA ILE A 217 -7.95 -4.61 -11.22
C ILE A 217 -7.86 -3.12 -11.55
N GLY A 218 -7.76 -2.80 -12.84
CA GLY A 218 -7.85 -1.44 -13.36
C GLY A 218 -6.52 -0.90 -13.88
N ALA A 219 -6.48 -0.51 -15.16
CA ALA A 219 -5.25 -0.06 -15.82
C ALA A 219 -4.81 1.35 -15.42
N GLN A 220 -5.76 2.28 -15.25
CA GLN A 220 -5.48 3.68 -14.87
C GLN A 220 -5.69 3.97 -13.39
N LYS A 221 -6.57 3.22 -12.74
CA LYS A 221 -6.88 3.31 -11.32
C LYS A 221 -6.83 1.90 -10.74
N PRO A 222 -5.62 1.37 -10.48
CA PRO A 222 -5.49 0.04 -9.91
C PRO A 222 -6.16 0.00 -8.53
N GLN A 223 -6.97 -1.01 -8.31
CA GLN A 223 -7.65 -1.27 -7.04
C GLN A 223 -7.34 -2.70 -6.61
N TYR A 224 -6.73 -2.83 -5.44
CA TYR A 224 -6.64 -4.12 -4.75
C TYR A 224 -8.00 -4.45 -4.15
N ASP A 225 -8.49 -5.67 -4.38
CA ASP A 225 -9.76 -6.13 -3.86
C ASP A 225 -9.75 -7.66 -3.70
N ILE A 226 -10.77 -8.19 -3.01
CA ILE A 226 -10.94 -9.63 -2.78
C ILE A 226 -12.30 -10.12 -3.29
N TRP A 227 -12.31 -11.29 -3.93
CA TRP A 227 -13.50 -11.93 -4.50
C TRP A 227 -13.68 -13.34 -3.97
N SER A 228 -14.88 -13.64 -3.49
CA SER A 228 -15.31 -14.99 -3.11
C SER A 228 -16.78 -15.03 -2.75
N ASN A 229 -17.36 -16.24 -2.71
CA ASN A 229 -18.60 -16.46 -1.98
C ASN A 229 -18.46 -16.11 -0.48
N THR A 230 -17.27 -16.30 0.11
CA THR A 230 -16.98 -15.89 1.51
C THR A 230 -17.27 -14.42 1.75
N VAL A 231 -16.84 -13.56 0.83
CA VAL A 231 -17.04 -12.10 0.88
C VAL A 231 -18.53 -11.76 0.73
N ASN A 232 -19.22 -12.41 -0.20
CA ASN A 232 -20.66 -12.21 -0.42
C ASN A 232 -21.49 -12.61 0.81
N VAL A 233 -21.12 -13.71 1.47
CA VAL A 233 -21.78 -14.17 2.70
C VAL A 233 -21.50 -13.20 3.86
N ALA A 234 -20.26 -12.72 4.03
CA ALA A 234 -19.94 -11.70 5.03
C ALA A 234 -20.76 -10.42 4.83
N SER A 235 -20.87 -9.95 3.58
CA SER A 235 -21.70 -8.80 3.21
C SER A 235 -23.19 -9.04 3.51
N ARG A 236 -23.71 -10.26 3.30
CA ARG A 236 -25.07 -10.63 3.71
C ARG A 236 -25.24 -10.64 5.23
N MET A 237 -24.24 -11.12 5.98
CA MET A 237 -24.28 -11.07 7.45
C MET A 237 -24.34 -9.63 7.98
N ASP A 238 -23.68 -8.68 7.31
CA ASP A 238 -23.82 -7.26 7.64
C ASP A 238 -25.19 -6.73 7.22
N SER A 239 -25.58 -6.86 5.95
CA SER A 239 -26.82 -6.27 5.42
C SER A 239 -28.09 -6.77 6.13
N CYS A 240 -28.13 -8.06 6.51
CA CYS A 240 -29.22 -8.65 7.29
C CYS A 240 -29.01 -8.51 8.80
N GLY A 241 -27.86 -7.99 9.24
CA GLY A 241 -27.41 -7.85 10.63
C GLY A 241 -28.31 -6.99 11.52
N VAL A 242 -28.20 -7.21 12.83
CA VAL A 242 -28.84 -6.36 13.85
C VAL A 242 -27.86 -5.25 14.27
N MET A 243 -28.35 -4.01 14.37
CA MET A 243 -27.52 -2.89 14.82
C MET A 243 -26.99 -3.11 16.24
N GLY A 244 -25.72 -2.76 16.47
CA GLY A 244 -25.00 -2.95 17.72
C GLY A 244 -24.53 -4.38 17.97
N ARG A 245 -24.67 -5.28 16.98
CA ARG A 245 -24.24 -6.69 17.11
C ARG A 245 -23.33 -7.09 15.96
N LEU A 246 -22.49 -8.08 16.24
CA LEU A 246 -21.72 -8.83 15.24
C LEU A 246 -22.52 -10.07 14.87
N GLN A 247 -22.79 -10.22 13.57
CA GLN A 247 -23.45 -11.39 13.01
C GLN A 247 -22.46 -12.20 12.19
N THR A 248 -22.55 -13.52 12.34
CA THR A 248 -21.65 -14.45 11.68
C THR A 248 -22.38 -15.72 11.24
N THR A 249 -21.72 -16.52 10.41
CA THR A 249 -22.24 -17.82 9.96
C THR A 249 -22.11 -18.89 11.04
N GLU A 250 -22.87 -19.98 10.93
CA GLU A 250 -22.79 -21.10 11.88
C GLU A 250 -21.36 -21.67 11.97
N ASN A 251 -20.67 -21.80 10.82
CA ASN A 251 -19.29 -22.31 10.81
C ASN A 251 -18.37 -21.40 11.62
N THR A 252 -18.45 -20.10 11.40
CA THR A 252 -17.61 -19.14 12.12
C THR A 252 -17.99 -19.02 13.60
N ALA A 253 -19.27 -19.20 13.94
CA ALA A 253 -19.70 -19.26 15.33
C ALA A 253 -19.08 -20.45 16.07
N LYS A 254 -18.95 -21.62 15.42
CA LYS A 254 -18.27 -22.79 16.01
C LYS A 254 -16.81 -22.51 16.34
N VAL A 255 -16.10 -21.82 15.45
CA VAL A 255 -14.71 -21.37 15.68
C VAL A 255 -14.64 -20.43 16.88
N LEU A 256 -15.53 -19.44 16.93
CA LEU A 256 -15.59 -18.46 18.03
C LEU A 256 -15.94 -19.11 19.37
N MET A 257 -16.88 -20.05 19.40
CA MET A 257 -17.21 -20.81 20.61
C MET A 257 -16.04 -21.67 21.09
N ALA A 258 -15.26 -22.25 20.18
CA ALA A 258 -14.04 -22.98 20.52
C ALA A 258 -12.97 -22.05 21.13
N ALA A 259 -12.88 -20.80 20.64
CA ALA A 259 -12.01 -19.75 21.18
C ALA A 259 -12.54 -19.11 22.49
N GLY A 260 -13.72 -19.53 22.99
CA GLY A 260 -14.28 -19.08 24.27
C GLY A 260 -15.27 -17.90 24.19
N TYR A 261 -15.76 -17.55 23.01
CA TYR A 261 -16.79 -16.52 22.85
C TYR A 261 -18.20 -17.09 23.00
N GLU A 262 -19.07 -16.36 23.69
CA GLU A 262 -20.50 -16.67 23.76
C GLU A 262 -21.21 -16.21 22.47
N CYS A 263 -21.92 -17.14 21.82
CA CYS A 263 -22.70 -16.86 20.61
C CYS A 263 -24.18 -17.16 20.86
N GLU A 264 -25.06 -16.26 20.45
CA GLU A 264 -26.52 -16.43 20.52
C GLU A 264 -27.06 -16.84 19.14
N CYS A 265 -27.86 -17.90 19.08
CA CYS A 265 -28.51 -18.31 17.83
C CYS A 265 -29.65 -17.33 17.51
N ARG A 266 -29.59 -16.71 16.32
CA ARG A 266 -30.63 -15.78 15.85
C ARG A 266 -31.90 -16.48 15.33
N GLY A 267 -31.75 -17.70 14.81
CA GLY A 267 -32.80 -18.45 14.09
C GLY A 267 -32.29 -19.09 12.82
#